data_AF-D3CZZ0-F1
#
_entry.id   AF-D3CZZ0-F1
#
_cell.length_a   1.000
_cell.length_b   1.000
_cell.length_c   1.000
_cell.angle_alpha   90.00
_cell.angle_beta   90.00
_cell.angle_gamma   90.00
#
_symmetry.space_group_name_H-M   'P 1'
#
loop_
_entity.id
_entity.type
_entity.pdbx_description
1 polymer ?
#
loop_
_entity_poly.entity_id
_entity_poly.type
_entity_poly.pdbx_seq_one_letter_code
_entity_poly.pdbx_strand_id
1 'polypeptide(L)'
;MDGAWSRNGDGSQHPAGGARGEGETGEAEWAEYDFFVSYHATDRRWASWVAWILEDAGYRVVLQAWDFTPGMRWASFLEKAVRSSERVICLLSDAYLAWAYAKQQWEDAYVADPDGFERKLLPIRVADCSRPGMLNKIQAFDLFGLADEREARDILLQEVRNALSGRAKPATKPPFPGARATDPEQPAWTSTPASKPGASLLPGEPLATMPNYPVILRDGRRIELDLERLRQACAEVIEAGNIRAAVDLVYLADQNYHTIETSPDTKAHVVEVKKKFQAELLQLDVSHVQRKNLIVPLENMTEGLGAMFADLPIEFVLHDTRDPLHSVCAIRNPITGRRKGSPASNIALEQIRGKGRSLPPVYKVRLPDGSLLKCSTISFRHRVFGLIALLCVNIDIERFQPQAPGVASLLEALTRVSGELVDETFFD
;
A
#
# COMPACT_ATOMS: atom_id res chain seq x y z
N MET A 1 10.72 -49.27 -56.38
CA MET A 1 9.86 -49.87 -55.36
C MET A 1 10.20 -49.21 -54.04
N ASP A 2 9.29 -48.31 -53.65
CA ASP A 2 8.78 -48.03 -52.30
C ASP A 2 9.66 -47.44 -51.19
N GLY A 3 9.10 -46.37 -50.59
CA GLY A 3 9.32 -45.92 -49.20
C GLY A 3 10.17 -44.65 -49.07
N ALA A 4 9.67 -43.41 -49.17
CA ALA A 4 8.66 -42.68 -48.39
C ALA A 4 9.13 -42.16 -47.00
N TRP A 5 9.25 -40.82 -46.92
CA TRP A 5 8.98 -39.89 -45.80
C TRP A 5 9.93 -39.88 -44.58
N SER A 6 10.21 -38.80 -43.83
CA SER A 6 10.13 -37.32 -43.94
C SER A 6 10.69 -36.80 -42.60
N ARG A 7 11.56 -35.79 -42.58
CA ARG A 7 11.72 -34.84 -41.44
C ARG A 7 12.12 -33.48 -42.00
N ASN A 8 11.12 -32.62 -42.20
CA ASN A 8 11.32 -31.18 -42.28
C ASN A 8 11.31 -30.63 -40.85
N GLY A 9 12.47 -30.14 -40.39
CA GLY A 9 12.55 -29.25 -39.24
C GLY A 9 12.57 -27.82 -39.79
N ASP A 10 11.42 -27.15 -39.70
CA ASP A 10 11.31 -25.72 -39.93
C ASP A 10 11.92 -25.00 -38.71
N GLY A 11 13.07 -24.37 -38.93
CA GLY A 11 13.66 -23.44 -37.98
C GLY A 11 12.99 -22.08 -38.14
N SER A 12 12.07 -21.77 -37.24
CA SER A 12 11.47 -20.44 -37.14
C SER A 12 12.51 -19.45 -36.58
N GLN A 13 13.03 -18.64 -37.50
CA GLN A 13 13.97 -17.55 -37.28
C GLN A 13 13.31 -16.39 -36.51
N HIS A 14 14.06 -15.85 -35.54
CA HIS A 14 13.80 -14.53 -34.95
C HIS A 14 13.88 -13.43 -36.01
N PRO A 15 13.04 -12.38 -35.97
CA PRO A 15 13.20 -11.24 -36.86
C PRO A 15 14.39 -10.37 -36.39
N ALA A 16 15.45 -10.36 -37.19
CA ALA A 16 16.66 -9.59 -36.95
C ALA A 16 16.41 -8.07 -37.08
N GLY A 17 16.76 -7.33 -36.03
CA GLY A 17 16.82 -5.87 -36.01
C GLY A 17 17.96 -5.34 -36.88
N GLY A 18 17.67 -4.26 -37.60
CA GLY A 18 18.56 -3.63 -38.57
C GLY A 18 19.79 -2.95 -37.93
N ALA A 19 20.92 -3.06 -38.64
CA ALA A 19 22.23 -2.55 -38.25
C ALA A 19 22.33 -1.01 -38.36
N ARG A 20 23.02 -0.39 -37.39
CA ARG A 20 23.91 0.78 -37.57
C ARG A 20 24.76 1.08 -36.33
N GLY A 21 26.06 1.25 -36.55
CA GLY A 21 26.94 2.15 -35.79
C GLY A 21 27.80 1.51 -34.70
N GLU A 22 29.01 1.08 -35.05
CA GLU A 22 30.07 0.75 -34.10
C GLU A 22 30.47 2.01 -33.28
N GLY A 23 30.38 1.92 -31.96
CA GLY A 23 30.82 2.96 -31.04
C GLY A 23 30.58 2.58 -29.57
N GLU A 24 31.67 2.24 -28.88
CA GLU A 24 31.84 2.13 -27.42
C GLU A 24 31.12 0.98 -26.68
N THR A 25 31.93 0.00 -26.25
CA THR A 25 31.53 -1.16 -25.43
C THR A 25 31.16 -0.73 -24.01
N GLY A 26 29.91 -0.33 -23.81
CA GLY A 26 29.19 -0.65 -22.59
C GLY A 26 28.50 -2.00 -22.81
N GLU A 27 28.71 -2.97 -21.93
CA GLU A 27 27.90 -4.21 -21.93
C GLU A 27 26.43 -3.81 -21.81
N ALA A 28 25.68 -3.87 -22.90
CA ALA A 28 24.23 -3.73 -22.85
C ALA A 28 23.71 -4.94 -22.04
N GLU A 29 23.28 -4.72 -20.80
CA GLU A 29 22.53 -5.72 -20.02
C GLU A 29 21.29 -6.11 -20.84
N TRP A 30 21.36 -7.21 -21.59
CA TRP A 30 20.18 -7.77 -22.26
C TRP A 30 19.24 -8.29 -21.17
N ALA A 31 17.94 -8.00 -21.31
CA ALA A 31 16.95 -8.53 -20.40
C ALA A 31 16.99 -10.08 -20.41
N GLU A 32 17.12 -10.66 -19.22
CA GLU A 32 17.18 -12.10 -18.98
C GLU A 32 15.83 -12.77 -19.32
N TYR A 33 14.73 -12.02 -19.18
CA TYR A 33 13.36 -12.47 -19.42
C TYR A 33 12.59 -11.48 -20.29
N ASP A 34 11.61 -11.98 -21.04
CA ASP A 34 10.71 -11.13 -21.82
C ASP A 34 9.60 -10.55 -20.91
N PHE A 35 9.11 -11.37 -19.96
CA PHE A 35 8.06 -10.97 -19.03
C PHE A 35 8.35 -11.35 -17.58
N PHE A 36 8.08 -10.44 -16.65
CA PHE A 36 7.81 -10.75 -15.25
C PHE A 36 6.31 -10.72 -15.00
N VAL A 37 5.73 -11.81 -14.46
CA VAL A 37 4.31 -11.84 -14.08
C VAL A 37 4.14 -11.51 -12.60
N SER A 38 3.69 -10.29 -12.33
CA SER A 38 3.35 -9.76 -11.02
C SER A 38 1.87 -10.01 -10.71
N TYR A 39 1.58 -10.64 -9.57
CA TYR A 39 0.23 -11.07 -9.20
C TYR A 39 0.07 -11.13 -7.67
N HIS A 40 -1.18 -11.20 -7.20
CA HIS A 40 -1.50 -11.43 -5.79
C HIS A 40 -1.75 -12.91 -5.53
N ALA A 41 -1.45 -13.42 -4.34
CA ALA A 41 -1.49 -14.86 -4.06
C ALA A 41 -2.85 -15.54 -4.38
N THR A 42 -3.98 -14.83 -4.25
CA THR A 42 -5.31 -15.33 -4.64
C THR A 42 -5.42 -15.63 -6.13
N ASP A 43 -4.64 -14.92 -6.94
CA ASP A 43 -4.64 -14.99 -8.40
C ASP A 43 -3.53 -15.92 -8.91
N ARG A 44 -2.89 -16.70 -8.03
CA ARG A 44 -1.80 -17.64 -8.40
C ARG A 44 -2.17 -18.56 -9.54
N ARG A 45 -3.43 -19.02 -9.61
CA ARG A 45 -3.90 -19.88 -10.71
C ARG A 45 -3.87 -19.14 -12.05
N TRP A 46 -4.36 -17.90 -12.08
CA TRP A 46 -4.26 -17.03 -13.24
C TRP A 46 -2.80 -16.75 -13.62
N ALA A 47 -1.96 -16.45 -12.64
CA ALA A 47 -0.54 -16.17 -12.87
C ALA A 47 0.22 -17.35 -13.47
N SER A 48 0.03 -18.56 -12.91
CA SER A 48 0.59 -19.78 -13.47
C SER A 48 0.06 -20.07 -14.88
N TRP A 49 -1.23 -19.85 -15.13
CA TRP A 49 -1.81 -20.09 -16.45
C TRP A 49 -1.29 -19.09 -17.50
N VAL A 50 -1.26 -17.79 -17.17
CA VAL A 50 -0.69 -16.75 -18.05
C VAL A 50 0.77 -17.04 -18.36
N ALA A 51 1.59 -17.31 -17.34
CA ALA A 51 3.01 -17.64 -17.53
C ALA A 51 3.19 -18.88 -18.41
N TRP A 52 2.38 -19.92 -18.21
CA TRP A 52 2.45 -21.16 -19.00
C TRP A 52 2.14 -20.91 -20.47
N ILE A 53 1.06 -20.18 -20.77
CA ILE A 53 0.69 -19.85 -22.15
C ILE A 53 1.77 -19.03 -22.84
N LEU A 54 2.44 -18.13 -22.11
CA LEU A 54 3.54 -17.34 -22.64
C LEU A 54 4.80 -18.17 -22.91
N GLU A 55 5.17 -19.09 -22.01
CA GLU A 55 6.28 -20.01 -22.25
C GLU A 55 6.01 -20.97 -23.42
N ASP A 56 4.78 -21.50 -23.54
CA ASP A 56 4.36 -22.34 -24.66
C ASP A 56 4.40 -21.59 -26.01
N ALA A 57 4.20 -20.26 -25.98
CA ALA A 57 4.35 -19.38 -27.13
C ALA A 57 5.81 -18.96 -27.41
N GLY A 58 6.77 -19.42 -26.61
CA GLY A 58 8.21 -19.20 -26.79
C GLY A 58 8.81 -18.00 -26.06
N TYR A 59 8.07 -17.37 -25.14
CA TYR A 59 8.60 -16.26 -24.32
C TYR A 59 9.30 -16.77 -23.06
N ARG A 60 10.35 -16.06 -22.64
CA ARG A 60 11.02 -16.28 -21.34
C ARG A 60 10.25 -15.53 -20.26
N VAL A 61 9.70 -16.27 -19.30
CA VAL A 61 8.89 -15.70 -18.22
C VAL A 61 9.56 -15.96 -16.87
N VAL A 62 9.50 -14.98 -15.98
CA VAL A 62 9.79 -15.18 -14.56
C VAL A 62 8.50 -15.04 -13.75
N LEU A 63 8.23 -16.02 -12.90
CA LEU A 63 7.03 -16.11 -12.06
C LEU A 63 7.43 -16.54 -10.65
N GLN A 64 7.01 -15.78 -9.63
CA GLN A 64 7.27 -16.12 -8.22
C GLN A 64 6.92 -17.58 -7.90
N ALA A 65 5.77 -18.08 -8.37
CA ALA A 65 5.29 -19.42 -8.06
C ALA A 65 6.23 -20.55 -8.52
N TRP A 66 7.14 -20.27 -9.46
CA TRP A 66 8.06 -21.24 -10.06
C TRP A 66 9.51 -20.94 -9.67
N ASP A 67 9.89 -19.66 -9.66
CA ASP A 67 11.29 -19.23 -9.58
C ASP A 67 11.73 -18.78 -8.18
N PHE A 68 10.80 -18.56 -7.24
CA PHE A 68 11.12 -18.20 -5.86
C PHE A 68 11.31 -19.44 -4.98
N THR A 69 12.55 -19.91 -4.91
CA THR A 69 12.95 -21.14 -4.20
C THR A 69 13.49 -20.90 -2.78
N PRO A 70 13.52 -21.93 -1.90
CA PRO A 70 14.04 -21.80 -0.53
C PRO A 70 15.47 -21.23 -0.47
N GLY A 71 15.69 -20.25 0.41
CA GLY A 71 16.96 -19.55 0.58
C GLY A 71 17.03 -18.21 -0.15
N MET A 72 16.09 -17.91 -1.05
CA MET A 72 15.99 -16.61 -1.71
C MET A 72 15.33 -15.55 -0.82
N ARG A 73 15.75 -14.29 -0.98
CA ARG A 73 15.13 -13.15 -0.29
C ARG A 73 14.12 -12.48 -1.21
N TRP A 74 12.90 -12.30 -0.73
CA TRP A 74 11.79 -11.74 -1.51
C TRP A 74 12.10 -10.37 -2.14
N ALA A 75 12.66 -9.45 -1.34
CA ALA A 75 13.02 -8.12 -1.83
C ALA A 75 14.00 -8.18 -3.01
N SER A 76 15.06 -8.99 -2.88
CA SER A 76 16.07 -9.16 -3.94
C SER A 76 15.52 -9.87 -5.18
N PHE A 77 14.57 -10.80 -5.01
CA PHE A 77 13.92 -11.48 -6.13
C PHE A 77 13.07 -10.49 -6.94
N LEU A 78 12.22 -9.70 -6.28
CA LEU A 78 11.35 -8.73 -6.95
C LEU A 78 12.15 -7.66 -7.69
N GLU A 79 13.14 -7.07 -7.02
CA GLU A 79 14.01 -6.04 -7.63
C GLU A 79 14.72 -6.61 -8.87
N LYS A 80 15.26 -7.83 -8.77
CA LYS A 80 15.88 -8.51 -9.91
C LYS A 80 14.85 -8.74 -11.02
N ALA A 81 13.69 -9.31 -10.73
CA ALA A 81 12.68 -9.65 -11.73
C ALA A 81 12.18 -8.42 -12.51
N VAL A 82 11.94 -7.29 -11.83
CA VAL A 82 11.53 -6.04 -12.51
C VAL A 82 12.65 -5.51 -13.41
N ARG A 83 13.90 -5.58 -12.95
CA ARG A 83 15.06 -5.09 -13.71
C ARG A 83 15.43 -5.99 -14.89
N SER A 84 15.36 -7.31 -14.70
CA SER A 84 15.83 -8.30 -15.68
C SER A 84 14.76 -8.75 -16.68
N SER A 85 13.52 -8.26 -16.55
CA SER A 85 12.45 -8.50 -17.52
C SER A 85 12.25 -7.30 -18.45
N GLU A 86 12.06 -7.53 -19.76
CA GLU A 86 11.72 -6.44 -20.69
C GLU A 86 10.42 -5.76 -20.29
N ARG A 87 9.39 -6.53 -19.91
CA ARG A 87 8.07 -6.03 -19.54
C ARG A 87 7.57 -6.69 -18.26
N VAL A 88 6.75 -5.95 -17.51
CA VAL A 88 6.10 -6.41 -16.29
C VAL A 88 4.61 -6.53 -16.55
N ILE A 89 4.10 -7.76 -16.49
CA ILE A 89 2.68 -8.06 -16.55
C ILE A 89 2.09 -7.93 -15.14
N CYS A 90 1.07 -7.11 -14.97
CA CYS A 90 0.37 -6.95 -13.71
C CYS A 90 -1.03 -7.56 -13.80
N LEU A 91 -1.26 -8.67 -13.09
CA LEU A 91 -2.58 -9.28 -13.02
C LEU A 91 -3.46 -8.54 -12.02
N LEU A 92 -4.33 -7.68 -12.55
CA LEU A 92 -5.22 -6.83 -11.78
C LEU A 92 -6.44 -7.63 -11.29
N SER A 93 -6.58 -7.64 -9.98
CA SER A 93 -7.75 -8.02 -9.22
C SER A 93 -7.91 -7.03 -8.07
N ASP A 94 -9.05 -7.04 -7.36
CA ASP A 94 -9.19 -6.21 -6.16
C ASP A 94 -8.11 -6.53 -5.12
N ALA A 95 -7.72 -7.81 -5.01
CA ALA A 95 -6.67 -8.26 -4.10
C ALA A 95 -5.28 -7.79 -4.53
N TYR A 96 -4.97 -7.84 -5.83
CA TYR A 96 -3.74 -7.27 -6.37
C TYR A 96 -3.67 -5.76 -6.20
N LEU A 97 -4.75 -5.04 -6.48
CA LEU A 97 -4.76 -3.59 -6.34
C LEU A 97 -4.69 -3.16 -4.87
N ALA A 98 -5.31 -3.92 -3.97
CA ALA A 98 -5.17 -3.70 -2.53
C ALA A 98 -3.72 -3.85 -2.04
N TRP A 99 -2.96 -4.76 -2.64
CA TRP A 99 -1.59 -5.10 -2.25
C TRP A 99 -0.51 -4.30 -3.00
N ALA A 100 -0.60 -4.23 -4.33
CA ALA A 100 0.41 -3.66 -5.20
C ALA A 100 0.50 -2.13 -5.10
N TYR A 101 -0.61 -1.44 -4.82
CA TYR A 101 -0.62 0.00 -4.54
C TYR A 101 0.02 0.35 -3.17
N ALA A 102 0.17 -0.64 -2.29
CA ALA A 102 0.81 -0.49 -0.99
C ALA A 102 2.34 -0.65 -1.03
N LYS A 103 2.84 -1.32 -2.07
CA LYS A 103 4.22 -1.77 -2.18
C LYS A 103 4.96 -1.22 -3.40
N GLN A 104 4.37 -0.23 -4.09
CA GLN A 104 4.96 0.42 -5.26
C GLN A 104 5.40 -0.56 -6.35
N GLN A 105 4.81 -1.77 -6.41
CA GLN A 105 5.33 -2.92 -7.17
C GLN A 105 5.33 -2.70 -8.70
N TRP A 106 4.43 -1.85 -9.17
CA TRP A 106 4.34 -1.43 -10.57
C TRP A 106 4.89 -0.02 -10.79
N GLU A 107 5.20 0.73 -9.72
CA GLU A 107 5.67 2.11 -9.83
C GLU A 107 7.07 2.16 -10.45
N ASP A 108 7.96 1.22 -10.12
CA ASP A 108 9.29 1.16 -10.75
C ASP A 108 9.19 0.93 -12.26
N ALA A 109 8.28 0.04 -12.70
CA ALA A 109 8.01 -0.20 -14.11
C ALA A 109 7.37 1.02 -14.80
N TYR A 110 6.50 1.75 -14.08
CA TYR A 110 5.89 2.98 -14.57
C TYR A 110 6.90 4.13 -14.67
N VAL A 111 7.78 4.29 -13.69
CA VAL A 111 8.85 5.31 -13.68
C VAL A 111 9.89 5.02 -14.76
N ALA A 112 10.15 3.75 -15.07
CA ALA A 112 11.05 3.35 -16.14
C ALA A 112 10.50 3.64 -17.56
N ASP A 113 9.17 3.78 -17.71
CA ASP A 113 8.50 4.12 -18.98
C ASP A 113 7.29 5.05 -18.73
N PRO A 114 7.51 6.32 -18.35
CA PRO A 114 6.43 7.22 -17.93
C PRO A 114 5.41 7.53 -19.04
N ASP A 115 5.88 7.54 -20.28
CA ASP A 115 5.06 7.80 -21.47
C ASP A 115 4.38 6.53 -22.02
N GLY A 116 4.81 5.33 -21.59
CA GLY A 116 4.21 4.06 -21.96
C GLY A 116 4.52 3.58 -23.38
N PHE A 117 5.53 4.15 -24.04
CA PHE A 117 5.87 3.80 -25.42
C PHE A 117 6.63 2.47 -25.52
N GLU A 118 7.35 2.07 -24.48
CA GLU A 118 8.03 0.77 -24.40
C GLU A 118 7.09 -0.35 -23.90
N ARG A 119 5.95 0.05 -23.33
CA ARG A 119 4.98 -0.83 -22.66
C ARG A 119 5.66 -1.66 -21.58
N LYS A 120 6.52 -1.01 -20.80
CA LYS A 120 7.22 -1.64 -19.68
C LYS A 120 6.24 -2.24 -18.67
N LEU A 121 5.06 -1.65 -18.54
CA LEU A 121 3.98 -2.10 -17.67
C LEU A 121 2.76 -2.54 -18.50
N LEU A 122 2.35 -3.81 -18.35
CA LEU A 122 1.22 -4.44 -19.05
C LEU A 122 0.13 -4.88 -18.06
N PRO A 123 -0.90 -4.06 -17.82
CA PRO A 123 -1.98 -4.44 -16.93
C PRO A 123 -2.97 -5.39 -17.60
N ILE A 124 -3.25 -6.53 -16.96
CA ILE A 124 -4.24 -7.53 -17.39
C ILE A 124 -5.26 -7.73 -16.29
N ARG A 125 -6.54 -7.49 -16.52
CA ARG A 125 -7.58 -7.70 -15.51
C ARG A 125 -8.04 -9.15 -15.51
N VAL A 126 -7.85 -9.82 -14.38
CA VAL A 126 -8.31 -11.20 -14.12
C VAL A 126 -9.54 -11.24 -13.20
N ALA A 127 -9.96 -10.08 -12.69
CA ALA A 127 -11.25 -9.86 -12.05
C ALA A 127 -11.83 -8.50 -12.47
N ASP A 128 -13.14 -8.32 -12.29
CA ASP A 128 -13.80 -7.05 -12.53
C ASP A 128 -13.48 -6.05 -11.41
N CYS A 129 -12.36 -5.34 -11.55
CA CYS A 129 -11.87 -4.37 -10.56
C CYS A 129 -11.65 -2.97 -11.17
N SER A 130 -11.88 -1.94 -10.35
CA SER A 130 -11.58 -0.55 -10.74
C SER A 130 -10.07 -0.28 -10.72
N ARG A 131 -9.52 0.41 -11.73
CA ARG A 131 -8.08 0.75 -11.79
C ARG A 131 -7.82 2.14 -11.16
N PRO A 132 -7.16 2.23 -9.99
CA PRO A 132 -6.94 3.51 -9.33
C PRO A 132 -5.76 4.29 -9.92
N GLY A 133 -5.83 5.63 -9.82
CA GLY A 133 -4.69 6.51 -10.07
C GLY A 133 -4.11 6.42 -11.48
N MET A 134 -2.79 6.26 -11.59
CA MET A 134 -2.08 6.19 -12.88
C MET A 134 -2.38 4.91 -13.65
N LEU A 135 -2.76 3.81 -12.98
CA LEU A 135 -3.12 2.56 -13.65
C LEU A 135 -4.36 2.70 -14.54
N ASN A 136 -5.24 3.71 -14.30
CA ASN A 136 -6.36 4.00 -15.19
C ASN A 136 -5.91 4.64 -16.53
N LYS A 137 -4.73 5.27 -16.55
CA LYS A 137 -4.19 5.95 -17.73
C LYS A 137 -3.43 5.02 -18.66
N ILE A 138 -3.09 3.82 -18.20
CA ILE A 138 -2.41 2.80 -18.99
C ILE A 138 -3.47 1.93 -19.67
N GLN A 139 -3.30 1.57 -20.93
CA GLN A 139 -4.23 0.65 -21.58
C GLN A 139 -4.12 -0.74 -20.94
N ALA A 140 -5.25 -1.34 -20.59
CA ALA A 140 -5.36 -2.68 -20.03
C ALA A 140 -6.29 -3.53 -20.91
N PHE A 141 -6.21 -4.85 -20.78
CA PHE A 141 -7.17 -5.77 -21.37
C PHE A 141 -7.68 -6.77 -20.33
N ASP A 142 -8.82 -7.37 -20.62
CA ASP A 142 -9.58 -8.18 -19.67
C ASP A 142 -9.52 -9.66 -20.06
N LEU A 143 -9.25 -10.52 -19.07
CA LEU A 143 -9.38 -11.97 -19.17
C LEU A 143 -10.52 -12.50 -18.27
N PHE A 144 -11.10 -11.65 -17.41
CA PHE A 144 -12.25 -12.01 -16.60
C PHE A 144 -13.53 -12.08 -17.43
N GLY A 145 -14.49 -12.90 -17.00
CA GLY A 145 -15.78 -13.05 -17.69
C GLY A 145 -15.74 -13.95 -18.94
N LEU A 146 -14.56 -14.44 -19.33
CA LEU A 146 -14.39 -15.43 -20.40
C LEU A 146 -14.68 -16.82 -19.86
N ALA A 147 -15.50 -17.59 -20.58
CA ALA A 147 -15.89 -18.95 -20.20
C ALA A 147 -15.06 -20.02 -20.93
N ASP A 148 -14.45 -19.69 -22.07
CA ASP A 148 -13.64 -20.59 -22.88
C ASP A 148 -12.13 -20.29 -22.71
N GLU A 149 -11.35 -21.32 -22.33
CA GLU A 149 -9.90 -21.22 -22.21
C GLU A 149 -9.23 -20.88 -23.54
N ARG A 150 -9.76 -21.39 -24.66
CA ARG A 150 -9.20 -21.12 -25.99
C ARG A 150 -9.34 -19.65 -26.35
N GLU A 151 -10.51 -19.07 -26.08
CA GLU A 151 -10.79 -17.65 -26.26
C GLU A 151 -9.84 -16.79 -25.39
N ALA A 152 -9.71 -17.12 -24.10
CA ALA A 152 -8.80 -16.41 -23.21
C ALA A 152 -7.33 -16.50 -23.68
N ARG A 153 -6.89 -17.67 -24.15
CA ARG A 153 -5.55 -17.89 -24.71
C ARG A 153 -5.32 -17.02 -25.95
N ASP A 154 -6.26 -17.00 -26.87
CA ASP A 154 -6.14 -16.26 -28.12
C ASP A 154 -6.11 -14.75 -27.86
N ILE A 155 -6.94 -14.25 -26.93
CA ILE A 155 -6.91 -12.86 -26.46
C ILE A 155 -5.56 -12.51 -25.83
N LEU A 156 -5.08 -13.31 -24.87
CA LEU A 156 -3.80 -13.08 -24.19
C LEU A 156 -2.64 -12.97 -25.20
N LEU A 157 -2.53 -13.94 -26.10
CA LEU A 157 -1.45 -13.96 -27.09
C LEU A 157 -1.57 -12.82 -28.11
N GLN A 158 -2.79 -12.45 -28.50
CA GLN A 158 -3.02 -11.34 -29.42
C GLN A 158 -2.64 -10.00 -28.80
N GLU A 159 -3.08 -9.72 -27.58
CA GLU A 159 -2.77 -8.46 -26.89
C GLU A 159 -1.28 -8.35 -26.54
N VAL A 160 -0.63 -9.46 -26.19
CA VAL A 160 0.82 -9.48 -26.00
C VAL A 160 1.54 -9.18 -27.32
N ARG A 161 1.13 -9.75 -28.46
CA ARG A 161 1.71 -9.38 -29.77
C ARG A 161 1.45 -7.92 -30.14
N ASN A 162 0.27 -7.38 -29.82
CA ASN A 162 -0.06 -5.97 -30.03
C ASN A 162 0.89 -5.08 -29.21
N ALA A 163 1.14 -5.43 -27.94
CA ALA A 163 2.05 -4.71 -27.05
C ALA A 163 3.49 -4.73 -27.56
N LEU A 164 3.99 -5.90 -28.01
CA LEU A 164 5.34 -6.05 -28.55
C LEU A 164 5.54 -5.32 -29.88
N SER A 165 4.55 -5.37 -30.78
CA SER A 165 4.63 -4.70 -32.08
C SER A 165 4.28 -3.21 -32.03
N GLY A 166 3.65 -2.76 -30.95
CA GLY A 166 3.10 -1.41 -30.81
C GLY A 166 1.94 -1.10 -31.76
N ARG A 167 1.32 -2.13 -32.39
CA ARG A 167 0.32 -1.93 -33.43
C ARG A 167 -0.77 -2.99 -33.40
N ALA A 168 -1.99 -2.59 -33.02
CA ALA A 168 -3.20 -3.41 -33.10
C ALA A 168 -3.99 -3.17 -34.40
N LYS A 169 -3.37 -3.38 -35.57
CA LYS A 169 -4.08 -3.22 -36.85
C LYS A 169 -4.96 -4.46 -37.09
N PRO A 170 -6.27 -4.31 -37.34
CA PRO A 170 -7.11 -5.44 -37.71
C PRO A 170 -6.57 -6.16 -38.96
N ALA A 171 -6.71 -7.50 -38.98
CA ALA A 171 -6.29 -8.31 -40.11
C ALA A 171 -7.14 -8.04 -41.37
N THR A 172 -8.41 -7.64 -41.17
CA THR A 172 -9.35 -7.29 -42.23
C THR A 172 -9.62 -5.79 -42.24
N LYS A 173 -9.97 -5.25 -43.42
CA LYS A 173 -10.32 -3.83 -43.55
C LYS A 173 -11.63 -3.57 -42.78
N PRO A 174 -11.66 -2.60 -41.84
CA PRO A 174 -12.90 -2.25 -41.16
C PRO A 174 -13.92 -1.68 -42.17
N PRO A 175 -15.23 -1.85 -41.93
CA PRO A 175 -16.27 -1.27 -42.77
C PRO A 175 -16.16 0.26 -42.79
N PHE A 176 -16.65 0.88 -43.86
CA PHE A 176 -16.70 2.34 -43.93
C PHE A 176 -17.64 2.89 -42.84
N PRO A 177 -17.23 3.90 -42.05
CA PRO A 177 -18.10 4.53 -41.06
C PRO A 177 -19.39 5.05 -41.70
N GLY A 178 -20.54 4.45 -41.34
CA GLY A 178 -21.85 4.75 -41.94
C GLY A 178 -22.46 3.62 -42.78
N ALA A 179 -21.74 2.54 -43.04
CA ALA A 179 -22.33 1.30 -43.55
C ALA A 179 -23.15 0.62 -42.43
N ARG A 180 -24.28 0.02 -42.78
CA ARG A 180 -25.15 -0.73 -41.86
C ARG A 180 -24.56 -2.13 -41.57
N ALA A 181 -23.27 -2.18 -41.27
CA ALA A 181 -22.52 -3.37 -40.89
C ALA A 181 -21.99 -3.18 -39.47
N THR A 182 -22.09 -4.22 -38.66
CA THR A 182 -21.47 -4.29 -37.34
C THR A 182 -19.96 -4.26 -37.50
N ASP A 183 -19.29 -3.34 -36.80
CA ASP A 183 -17.83 -3.27 -36.72
C ASP A 183 -17.28 -4.65 -36.30
N PRO A 184 -16.42 -5.29 -37.11
CA PRO A 184 -15.69 -6.46 -36.64
C PRO A 184 -14.66 -5.97 -35.62
N GLU A 185 -14.88 -6.31 -34.34
CA GLU A 185 -13.98 -6.11 -33.21
C GLU A 185 -13.66 -4.63 -32.87
N GLN A 186 -14.60 -3.97 -32.20
CA GLN A 186 -14.19 -2.96 -31.22
C GLN A 186 -13.83 -3.69 -29.93
N PRO A 187 -12.57 -3.68 -29.46
CA PRO A 187 -12.27 -4.16 -28.12
C PRO A 187 -13.07 -3.32 -27.13
N ALA A 188 -13.82 -4.00 -26.27
CA ALA A 188 -14.66 -3.37 -25.26
C ALA A 188 -13.78 -2.47 -24.39
N TRP A 189 -13.94 -1.15 -24.53
CA TRP A 189 -13.48 -0.22 -23.49
C TRP A 189 -14.34 -0.50 -22.27
N THR A 190 -13.88 -1.40 -21.40
CA THR A 190 -14.63 -1.72 -20.19
C THR A 190 -14.64 -0.50 -19.28
N SER A 191 -15.87 -0.02 -19.15
CA SER A 191 -16.36 1.10 -18.37
C SER A 191 -15.76 1.16 -16.97
N THR A 192 -15.32 2.37 -16.61
CA THR A 192 -14.92 2.80 -15.27
C THR A 192 -16.08 2.65 -14.28
N PRO A 193 -15.97 1.87 -13.18
CA PRO A 193 -16.79 2.09 -12.02
C PRO A 193 -16.15 3.20 -11.16
N ALA A 194 -16.98 4.15 -10.72
CA ALA A 194 -16.58 5.25 -9.86
C ALA A 194 -15.96 4.75 -8.54
N SER A 195 -14.70 5.11 -8.28
CA SER A 195 -14.02 4.86 -7.01
C SER A 195 -14.65 5.71 -5.89
N LYS A 196 -15.18 5.07 -4.84
CA LYS A 196 -15.51 5.77 -3.58
C LYS A 196 -14.22 6.18 -2.86
N PRO A 197 -14.07 7.43 -2.39
CA PRO A 197 -12.91 7.82 -1.61
C PRO A 197 -12.98 7.23 -0.19
N GLY A 198 -11.90 6.61 0.27
CA GLY A 198 -11.63 6.43 1.71
C GLY A 198 -11.78 5.04 2.33
N ALA A 199 -12.07 3.99 1.55
CA ALA A 199 -12.07 2.63 2.08
C ALA A 199 -10.63 2.08 2.23
N SER A 200 -10.34 1.48 3.39
CA SER A 200 -9.14 0.68 3.60
C SER A 200 -9.07 -0.42 2.52
N LEU A 201 -7.89 -0.62 1.92
CA LEU A 201 -7.68 -1.65 0.90
C LEU A 201 -7.76 -3.08 1.44
N LEU A 202 -7.52 -3.29 2.74
CA LEU A 202 -7.72 -4.60 3.38
C LEU A 202 -9.22 -4.89 3.53
N PRO A 203 -9.73 -6.06 3.05
CA PRO A 203 -11.12 -6.45 3.23
C PRO A 203 -11.54 -6.56 4.70
N GLY A 204 -12.74 -6.09 5.01
CA GLY A 204 -13.33 -6.13 6.35
C GLY A 204 -13.25 -4.80 7.10
N GLU A 205 -13.62 -4.84 8.38
CA GLU A 205 -13.69 -3.66 9.24
C GLU A 205 -12.47 -3.54 10.17
N PRO A 206 -12.04 -2.32 10.56
CA PRO A 206 -10.95 -2.14 11.53
C PRO A 206 -11.24 -2.83 12.86
N LEU A 207 -10.20 -3.35 13.51
CA LEU A 207 -10.35 -3.97 14.84
C LEU A 207 -11.01 -3.02 15.85
N ALA A 208 -10.71 -1.72 15.73
CA ALA A 208 -11.23 -0.66 16.61
C ALA A 208 -12.76 -0.45 16.56
N THR A 209 -13.43 -0.88 15.48
CA THR A 209 -14.90 -0.75 15.35
C THR A 209 -15.63 -1.97 15.89
N MET A 210 -14.94 -3.11 16.02
CA MET A 210 -15.52 -4.39 16.44
C MET A 210 -16.12 -4.33 17.87
N PRO A 211 -17.16 -5.13 18.15
CA PRO A 211 -17.77 -5.21 19.48
C PRO A 211 -16.77 -5.57 20.59
N ASN A 212 -15.88 -6.52 20.30
CA ASN A 212 -14.87 -7.02 21.24
C ASN A 212 -13.50 -6.38 21.09
N TYR A 213 -13.46 -5.10 20.68
CA TYR A 213 -12.21 -4.34 20.66
C TYR A 213 -11.47 -4.44 22.01
N PRO A 214 -10.20 -4.93 22.03
CA PRO A 214 -9.55 -5.34 23.27
C PRO A 214 -8.94 -4.19 24.08
N VAL A 215 -8.92 -2.97 23.55
CA VAL A 215 -8.41 -1.81 24.27
C VAL A 215 -9.56 -1.09 24.97
N ILE A 216 -9.56 -1.12 26.30
CA ILE A 216 -10.64 -0.57 27.12
C ILE A 216 -10.16 0.60 27.96
N LEU A 217 -11.10 1.46 28.35
CA LEU A 217 -10.89 2.50 29.35
C LEU A 217 -11.46 2.02 30.68
N ARG A 218 -10.59 1.55 31.57
CA ARG A 218 -10.95 1.11 32.92
C ARG A 218 -11.12 2.30 33.86
N ASP A 219 -12.20 2.27 34.64
CA ASP A 219 -12.58 3.30 35.62
C ASP A 219 -12.60 4.73 35.04
N GLY A 220 -12.81 4.86 33.72
CA GLY A 220 -12.80 6.13 33.00
C GLY A 220 -11.44 6.84 32.93
N ARG A 221 -10.35 6.20 33.37
CA ARG A 221 -9.05 6.88 33.56
C ARG A 221 -7.85 6.14 32.97
N ARG A 222 -7.88 4.81 32.89
CA ARG A 222 -6.71 4.03 32.49
C ARG A 222 -7.02 3.19 31.25
N ILE A 223 -6.20 3.33 30.22
CA ILE A 223 -6.24 2.43 29.08
C ILE A 223 -5.56 1.12 29.46
N GLU A 224 -6.24 0.00 29.24
CA GLU A 224 -5.75 -1.35 29.51
C GLU A 224 -6.06 -2.29 28.34
N LEU A 225 -5.20 -3.30 28.15
CA LEU A 225 -5.44 -4.41 27.23
C LEU A 225 -6.26 -5.48 27.96
N ASP A 226 -7.51 -5.66 27.55
CA ASP A 226 -8.38 -6.70 28.09
C ASP A 226 -8.12 -8.02 27.34
N LEU A 227 -7.50 -8.97 28.04
CA LEU A 227 -7.09 -10.25 27.45
C LEU A 227 -8.28 -11.15 27.10
N GLU A 228 -9.41 -11.04 27.80
CA GLU A 228 -10.62 -11.80 27.46
C GLU A 228 -11.24 -11.26 26.18
N ARG A 229 -11.38 -9.93 26.07
CA ARG A 229 -11.82 -9.30 24.81
C ARG A 229 -10.86 -9.59 23.67
N LEU A 230 -9.55 -9.66 23.93
CA LEU A 230 -8.56 -10.01 22.91
C LEU A 230 -8.78 -11.44 22.39
N ARG A 231 -9.07 -12.41 23.25
CA ARG A 231 -9.42 -13.79 22.84
C ARG A 231 -10.70 -13.81 22.01
N GLN A 232 -11.74 -13.13 22.47
CA GLN A 232 -13.02 -13.03 21.76
C GLN A 232 -12.84 -12.37 20.38
N ALA A 233 -12.07 -11.29 20.31
CA ALA A 233 -11.71 -10.64 19.05
C ALA A 233 -10.93 -11.57 18.11
N CYS A 234 -9.98 -12.37 18.63
CA CYS A 234 -9.27 -13.35 17.80
C CYS A 234 -10.24 -14.35 17.15
N ALA A 235 -11.18 -14.89 17.94
CA ALA A 235 -12.18 -15.84 17.46
C ALA A 235 -13.10 -15.20 16.39
N GLU A 236 -13.63 -14.00 16.67
CA GLU A 236 -14.48 -13.26 15.72
C GLU A 236 -13.75 -12.93 14.41
N VAL A 237 -12.49 -12.51 14.49
CA VAL A 237 -11.66 -12.18 13.33
C VAL A 237 -11.49 -13.42 12.44
N ILE A 238 -11.20 -14.57 13.03
CA ILE A 238 -11.03 -15.84 12.31
C ILE A 238 -12.36 -16.30 11.68
N GLU A 239 -13.44 -16.27 12.45
CA GLU A 239 -14.78 -16.69 12.00
C GLU A 239 -15.28 -15.84 10.83
N ALA A 240 -15.14 -14.52 10.93
CA ALA A 240 -15.58 -13.59 9.91
C ALA A 240 -14.64 -13.52 8.69
N GLY A 241 -13.43 -14.12 8.76
CA GLY A 241 -12.41 -13.92 7.73
C GLY A 241 -11.99 -12.45 7.57
N ASN A 242 -12.05 -11.67 8.66
CA ASN A 242 -11.81 -10.22 8.62
C ASN A 242 -10.31 -9.91 8.56
N ILE A 243 -9.76 -9.85 7.34
CA ILE A 243 -8.34 -9.58 7.07
C ILE A 243 -7.91 -8.26 7.70
N ARG A 244 -8.75 -7.21 7.57
CA ARG A 244 -8.44 -5.89 8.11
C ARG A 244 -8.21 -5.92 9.61
N ALA A 245 -9.13 -6.50 10.36
CA ALA A 245 -9.01 -6.62 11.81
C ALA A 245 -7.87 -7.56 12.23
N ALA A 246 -7.57 -8.61 11.45
CA ALA A 246 -6.44 -9.50 11.70
C ALA A 246 -5.11 -8.75 11.68
N VAL A 247 -4.90 -7.86 10.70
CA VAL A 247 -3.70 -7.04 10.59
C VAL A 247 -3.57 -6.07 11.77
N ASP A 248 -4.65 -5.38 12.11
CA ASP A 248 -4.69 -4.47 13.27
C ASP A 248 -4.40 -5.24 14.59
N LEU A 249 -4.97 -6.44 14.74
CA LEU A 249 -4.81 -7.29 15.92
C LEU A 249 -3.38 -7.80 16.07
N VAL A 250 -2.77 -8.27 14.98
CA VAL A 250 -1.38 -8.73 15.00
C VAL A 250 -0.43 -7.58 15.32
N TYR A 251 -0.65 -6.40 14.75
CA TYR A 251 0.16 -5.22 15.11
C TYR A 251 0.03 -4.88 16.60
N LEU A 252 -1.20 -4.76 17.10
CA LEU A 252 -1.48 -4.49 18.51
C LEU A 252 -0.82 -5.53 19.42
N ALA A 253 -0.92 -6.81 19.06
CA ALA A 253 -0.35 -7.90 19.82
C ALA A 253 1.18 -7.90 19.82
N ASP A 254 1.81 -7.63 18.68
CA ASP A 254 3.27 -7.53 18.58
C ASP A 254 3.82 -6.37 19.42
N GLN A 255 3.13 -5.22 19.44
CA GLN A 255 3.54 -4.08 20.27
C GLN A 255 3.34 -4.34 21.77
N ASN A 256 2.42 -5.23 22.13
CA ASN A 256 2.07 -5.55 23.52
C ASN A 256 2.47 -6.98 23.92
N TYR A 257 3.54 -7.49 23.31
CA TYR A 257 4.00 -8.88 23.46
C TYR A 257 4.16 -9.31 24.92
N HIS A 258 4.80 -8.48 25.76
CA HIS A 258 5.05 -8.82 27.17
C HIS A 258 3.76 -9.04 27.96
N THR A 259 2.70 -8.27 27.68
CA THR A 259 1.40 -8.47 28.33
C THR A 259 0.76 -9.77 27.87
N ILE A 260 0.84 -10.08 26.58
CA ILE A 260 0.27 -11.30 26.00
C ILE A 260 1.01 -12.55 26.48
N GLU A 261 2.33 -12.48 26.66
CA GLU A 261 3.14 -13.59 27.18
C GLU A 261 2.70 -14.06 28.57
N THR A 262 2.09 -13.19 29.38
CA THR A 262 1.57 -13.57 30.70
C THR A 262 0.37 -14.50 30.64
N SER A 263 -0.27 -14.67 29.47
CA SER A 263 -1.43 -15.52 29.27
C SER A 263 -1.20 -16.51 28.11
N PRO A 264 -0.76 -17.75 28.39
CA PRO A 264 -0.53 -18.77 27.36
C PRO A 264 -1.74 -19.02 26.45
N ASP A 265 -2.94 -18.97 27.02
CA ASP A 265 -4.20 -19.11 26.29
C ASP A 265 -4.43 -17.96 25.28
N THR A 266 -4.24 -16.71 25.71
CA THR A 266 -4.34 -15.55 24.80
C THR A 266 -3.27 -15.62 23.70
N LYS A 267 -2.04 -16.01 24.07
CA LYS A 267 -0.95 -16.20 23.11
C LYS A 267 -1.31 -17.24 22.05
N ALA A 268 -1.95 -18.35 22.42
CA ALA A 268 -2.40 -19.37 21.48
C ALA A 268 -3.39 -18.81 20.45
N HIS A 269 -4.40 -18.04 20.90
CA HIS A 269 -5.38 -17.40 20.00
C HIS A 269 -4.73 -16.42 19.02
N VAL A 270 -3.78 -15.60 19.47
CA VAL A 270 -3.03 -14.68 18.58
C VAL A 270 -2.21 -15.47 17.55
N VAL A 271 -1.60 -16.59 17.95
CA VAL A 271 -0.87 -17.48 17.03
C VAL A 271 -1.81 -18.10 16.00
N GLU A 272 -3.03 -18.47 16.39
CA GLU A 272 -4.04 -18.97 15.46
C GLU A 272 -4.46 -17.92 14.43
N VAL A 273 -4.65 -16.65 14.84
CA VAL A 273 -4.89 -15.54 13.89
C VAL A 273 -3.70 -15.42 12.93
N LYS A 274 -2.46 -15.41 13.42
CA LYS A 274 -1.26 -15.33 12.58
C LYS A 274 -1.17 -16.48 11.58
N LYS A 275 -1.56 -17.69 11.98
CA LYS A 275 -1.58 -18.88 11.11
C LYS A 275 -2.71 -18.81 10.08
N LYS A 276 -3.91 -18.39 10.50
CA LYS A 276 -5.09 -18.29 9.64
C LYS A 276 -4.89 -17.27 8.52
N PHE A 277 -4.31 -16.13 8.84
CA PHE A 277 -4.09 -15.00 7.91
C PHE A 277 -2.62 -14.90 7.46
N GLN A 278 -1.90 -16.03 7.47
CA GLN A 278 -0.46 -16.02 7.18
C GLN A 278 -0.16 -15.50 5.78
N ALA A 279 -0.98 -15.85 4.78
CA ALA A 279 -0.76 -15.42 3.39
C ALA A 279 -0.87 -13.90 3.24
N GLU A 280 -1.85 -13.28 3.91
CA GLU A 280 -2.09 -11.84 3.92
C GLU A 280 -1.03 -11.10 4.75
N LEU A 281 -0.61 -11.67 5.89
CA LEU A 281 0.41 -11.08 6.75
C LEU A 281 1.80 -11.12 6.13
N LEU A 282 2.18 -12.19 5.43
CA LEU A 282 3.46 -12.30 4.71
C LEU A 282 3.57 -11.28 3.57
N GLN A 283 2.42 -10.86 3.06
CA GLN A 283 2.33 -9.83 2.05
C GLN A 283 2.50 -8.42 2.61
N LEU A 284 2.48 -8.23 3.93
CA LEU A 284 2.70 -6.95 4.58
C LEU A 284 4.09 -6.90 5.20
N ASP A 285 4.61 -5.69 5.40
CA ASP A 285 5.81 -5.51 6.19
C ASP A 285 5.56 -5.99 7.62
N VAL A 286 6.58 -6.53 8.28
CA VAL A 286 6.48 -6.86 9.72
C VAL A 286 6.26 -5.58 10.54
N SER A 287 5.61 -5.71 11.69
CA SER A 287 5.15 -4.58 12.53
C SER A 287 6.23 -3.50 12.78
N HIS A 288 7.49 -3.90 13.01
CA HIS A 288 8.59 -2.95 13.18
C HIS A 288 8.90 -2.15 11.90
N VAL A 289 8.90 -2.79 10.73
CA VAL A 289 9.14 -2.14 9.43
C VAL A 289 7.96 -1.23 9.09
N GLN A 290 6.72 -1.66 9.35
CA GLN A 290 5.55 -0.77 9.21
C GLN A 290 5.70 0.50 10.06
N ARG A 291 6.10 0.37 11.32
CA ARG A 291 6.35 1.54 12.19
C ARG A 291 7.44 2.44 11.61
N LYS A 292 8.53 1.85 11.12
CA LYS A 292 9.62 2.61 10.49
C LYS A 292 9.15 3.40 9.26
N ASN A 293 8.30 2.81 8.42
CA ASN A 293 7.87 3.43 7.16
C ASN A 293 6.71 4.42 7.37
N LEU A 294 5.82 4.17 8.33
CA LEU A 294 4.58 4.93 8.51
C LEU A 294 4.67 5.99 9.62
N ILE A 295 5.36 5.68 10.71
CA ILE A 295 5.35 6.50 11.93
C ILE A 295 6.62 7.36 12.02
N VAL A 296 7.80 6.82 11.71
CA VAL A 296 9.06 7.59 11.84
C VAL A 296 9.07 8.87 10.99
N PRO A 297 8.57 8.91 9.74
CA PRO A 297 8.48 10.17 9.00
C PRO A 297 7.61 11.21 9.71
N LEU A 298 6.54 10.78 10.36
CA LEU A 298 5.66 11.65 11.15
C LEU A 298 6.33 12.09 12.46
N GLU A 299 7.15 11.23 13.08
CA GLU A 299 7.99 11.60 14.24
C GLU A 299 8.97 12.72 13.83
N ASN A 300 9.64 12.60 12.69
CA ASN A 300 10.56 13.61 12.16
C ASN A 300 9.84 14.95 11.86
N MET A 301 8.65 14.88 11.26
CA MET A 301 7.82 16.07 11.05
C MET A 301 7.44 16.73 12.38
N THR A 302 7.07 15.94 13.38
CA THR A 302 6.70 16.43 14.72
C THR A 302 7.89 17.07 15.43
N GLU A 303 9.09 16.50 15.24
CA GLU A 303 10.36 17.05 15.73
C GLU A 303 10.65 18.42 15.10
N GLY A 304 10.57 18.53 13.78
CA GLY A 304 10.77 19.80 13.06
C GLY A 304 9.79 20.89 13.47
N LEU A 305 8.49 20.55 13.56
CA LEU A 305 7.46 21.48 14.06
C LEU A 305 7.76 21.91 15.50
N GLY A 306 8.07 20.97 16.38
CA GLY A 306 8.38 21.27 17.77
C GLY A 306 9.62 22.17 17.94
N ALA A 307 10.64 21.98 17.10
CA ALA A 307 11.84 22.81 17.09
C ALA A 307 11.54 24.23 16.60
N MET A 308 10.72 24.39 15.55
CA MET A 308 10.30 25.71 15.05
C MET A 308 9.57 26.55 16.10
N PHE A 309 8.78 25.91 16.96
CA PHE A 309 8.01 26.58 18.02
C PHE A 309 8.60 26.32 19.40
N ALA A 310 9.91 26.10 19.50
CA ALA A 310 10.60 25.95 20.78
C ALA A 310 10.34 27.16 21.68
N ASP A 311 10.34 26.94 23.00
CA ASP A 311 10.06 27.95 24.04
C ASP A 311 8.65 28.56 24.04
N LEU A 312 7.79 28.17 23.09
CA LEU A 312 6.39 28.55 23.06
C LEU A 312 5.51 27.53 23.79
N PRO A 313 4.40 27.98 24.40
CA PRO A 313 3.46 27.10 25.07
C PRO A 313 2.52 26.44 24.06
N ILE A 314 3.11 25.74 23.09
CA ILE A 314 2.46 24.96 22.02
C ILE A 314 3.04 23.55 22.06
N GLU A 315 2.25 22.59 22.52
CA GLU A 315 2.59 21.17 22.56
C GLU A 315 2.19 20.47 21.25
N PHE A 316 3.09 19.66 20.72
CA PHE A 316 2.82 18.74 19.61
C PHE A 316 2.90 17.31 20.13
N VAL A 317 1.85 16.52 19.94
CA VAL A 317 1.81 15.11 20.34
C VAL A 317 1.38 14.24 19.18
N LEU A 318 2.28 13.39 18.73
CA LEU A 318 2.00 12.38 17.73
C LEU A 318 1.62 11.07 18.42
N HIS A 319 0.51 10.50 17.96
CA HIS A 319 -0.04 9.24 18.41
C HIS A 319 0.06 8.20 17.29
N ASP A 320 0.64 7.02 17.53
CA ASP A 320 0.34 5.81 16.76
C ASP A 320 -1.02 5.29 17.24
N THR A 321 -2.00 5.21 16.33
CA THR A 321 -3.37 4.80 16.66
C THR A 321 -3.54 3.30 16.70
N ARG A 322 -2.57 2.55 16.18
CA ARG A 322 -2.62 1.08 16.11
C ARG A 322 -2.11 0.43 17.40
N ASP A 323 -1.41 1.18 18.25
CA ASP A 323 -1.10 0.78 19.63
C ASP A 323 -1.55 1.88 20.62
N PRO A 324 -2.83 1.91 21.01
CA PRO A 324 -3.32 2.94 21.92
C PRO A 324 -2.76 2.84 23.36
N LEU A 325 -2.13 1.72 23.72
CA LEU A 325 -1.53 1.50 25.04
C LEU A 325 -0.22 2.28 25.19
N HIS A 326 0.57 2.37 24.12
CA HIS A 326 1.79 3.17 24.03
C HIS A 326 1.69 4.20 22.90
N SER A 327 0.53 4.85 22.82
CA SER A 327 0.13 5.65 21.67
C SER A 327 1.09 6.80 21.37
N VAL A 328 1.58 7.52 22.38
CA VAL A 328 2.44 8.70 22.15
C VAL A 328 3.80 8.25 21.62
N CYS A 329 4.05 8.43 20.32
CA CYS A 329 5.29 8.03 19.67
C CYS A 329 6.30 9.18 19.51
N ALA A 330 5.81 10.43 19.41
CA ALA A 330 6.61 11.64 19.53
C ALA A 330 5.87 12.73 20.32
N ILE A 331 6.60 13.55 21.06
CA ILE A 331 6.07 14.69 21.80
C ILE A 331 7.09 15.81 21.86
N ARG A 332 6.65 17.04 21.60
CA ARG A 332 7.47 18.26 21.69
C ARG A 332 6.74 19.31 22.50
N ASN A 333 7.54 20.07 23.26
CA ASN A 333 7.09 21.19 24.09
C ASN A 333 5.95 20.75 25.05
N PRO A 334 6.19 19.73 25.90
CA PRO A 334 5.13 19.08 26.67
C PRO A 334 4.47 20.05 27.67
N ILE A 335 3.13 20.11 27.61
CA ILE A 335 2.26 20.90 28.51
C ILE A 335 1.35 19.96 29.30
N THR A 336 0.88 18.89 28.68
CA THR A 336 -0.13 17.97 29.21
C THR A 336 0.42 16.95 30.22
N GLY A 337 1.73 16.98 30.49
CA GLY A 337 2.43 15.99 31.32
C GLY A 337 2.65 14.62 30.65
N ARG A 338 2.19 14.44 29.41
CA ARG A 338 2.45 13.23 28.62
C ARG A 338 3.92 13.11 28.23
N ARG A 339 4.35 11.88 27.93
CA ARG A 339 5.69 11.53 27.45
C ARG A 339 5.61 10.45 26.38
N LYS A 340 6.69 10.22 25.63
CA LYS A 340 6.79 9.07 24.72
C LYS A 340 6.43 7.77 25.46
N GLY A 341 5.61 6.93 24.84
CA GLY A 341 5.03 5.71 25.43
C GLY A 341 3.79 5.93 26.30
N SER A 342 3.33 7.17 26.49
CA SER A 342 2.06 7.40 27.19
C SER A 342 0.88 6.83 26.40
N PRO A 343 -0.18 6.35 27.06
CA PRO A 343 -1.38 5.85 26.39
C PRO A 343 -2.13 6.97 25.67
N ALA A 344 -3.05 6.58 24.79
CA ALA A 344 -4.02 7.49 24.21
C ALA A 344 -4.89 8.16 25.30
N SER A 345 -5.41 9.36 25.02
CA SER A 345 -6.46 9.94 25.86
C SER A 345 -7.81 9.28 25.55
N ASN A 346 -8.81 9.48 26.41
CA ASN A 346 -10.19 9.07 26.11
C ASN A 346 -10.69 9.66 24.77
N ILE A 347 -10.36 10.93 24.50
CA ILE A 347 -10.71 11.62 23.25
C ILE A 347 -10.04 10.94 22.05
N ALA A 348 -8.73 10.68 22.13
CA ALA A 348 -8.02 9.99 21.05
C ALA A 348 -8.56 8.56 20.85
N LEU A 349 -8.86 7.84 21.93
CA LEU A 349 -9.42 6.49 21.88
C LEU A 349 -10.81 6.47 21.23
N GLU A 350 -11.67 7.46 21.51
CA GLU A 350 -12.98 7.60 20.84
C GLU A 350 -12.84 7.85 19.34
N GLN A 351 -11.85 8.64 18.92
CA GLN A 351 -11.53 8.85 17.51
C GLN A 351 -11.00 7.57 16.83
N ILE A 352 -10.13 6.83 17.52
CA ILE A 352 -9.61 5.53 17.05
C ILE A 352 -10.75 4.55 16.79
N ARG A 353 -11.75 4.51 17.69
CA ARG A 353 -12.91 3.62 17.57
C ARG A 353 -13.94 4.07 16.53
N GLY A 354 -13.83 5.28 16.00
CA GLY A 354 -14.83 5.87 15.11
C GLY A 354 -16.21 6.06 15.77
N LYS A 355 -16.28 6.01 17.10
CA LYS A 355 -17.54 6.08 17.90
C LYS A 355 -17.66 7.37 18.72
N GLY A 356 -16.72 8.31 18.55
CA GLY A 356 -16.70 9.60 19.24
C GLY A 356 -17.63 10.65 18.61
N ARG A 357 -18.03 11.64 19.41
CA ARG A 357 -18.66 12.86 18.88
C ARG A 357 -17.71 13.49 17.86
N SER A 358 -18.24 13.90 16.70
CA SER A 358 -17.45 14.70 15.74
C SER A 358 -16.95 15.94 16.46
N LEU A 359 -15.63 15.99 16.72
CA LEU A 359 -15.02 17.15 17.32
C LEU A 359 -14.91 18.24 16.25
N PRO A 360 -15.19 19.50 16.61
CA PRO A 360 -14.86 20.59 15.72
C PRO A 360 -13.33 20.58 15.45
N PRO A 361 -12.87 21.14 14.31
CA PRO A 361 -11.45 21.19 13.97
C PRO A 361 -10.57 21.80 15.07
N VAL A 362 -11.16 22.66 15.90
CA VAL A 362 -10.55 23.27 17.08
C VAL A 362 -11.51 23.16 18.25
N TYR A 363 -11.03 22.67 19.39
CA TYR A 363 -11.81 22.50 20.62
C TYR A 363 -11.00 22.94 21.84
N LYS A 364 -11.65 22.99 23.02
CA LYS A 364 -11.00 23.35 24.29
C LYS A 364 -10.95 22.15 25.23
N VAL A 365 -9.85 22.02 25.95
CA VAL A 365 -9.66 21.01 26.99
C VAL A 365 -9.18 21.69 28.26
N ARG A 366 -9.73 21.29 29.41
CA ARG A 366 -9.22 21.71 30.71
C ARG A 366 -8.37 20.59 31.29
N LEU A 367 -7.14 20.91 31.67
CA LEU A 367 -6.23 19.98 32.33
C LEU A 367 -6.59 19.80 33.82
N PRO A 368 -6.10 18.73 34.49
CA PRO A 368 -6.37 18.50 35.91
C PRO A 368 -5.89 19.62 36.85
N ASP A 369 -4.85 20.35 36.47
CA ASP A 369 -4.33 21.52 37.19
C ASP A 369 -5.18 22.79 36.96
N GLY A 370 -6.21 22.71 36.13
CA GLY A 370 -7.12 23.81 35.81
C GLY A 370 -6.79 24.58 34.53
N SER A 371 -5.59 24.39 33.96
CA SER A 371 -5.14 25.11 32.76
C SER A 371 -6.02 24.82 31.55
N LEU A 372 -6.23 25.84 30.72
CA LEU A 372 -7.11 25.77 29.55
C LEU A 372 -6.30 25.68 28.26
N LEU A 373 -6.52 24.60 27.50
CA LEU A 373 -5.87 24.36 26.23
C LEU A 373 -6.85 24.59 25.06
N LYS A 374 -6.34 25.20 23.98
CA LYS A 374 -6.95 25.16 22.65
C LYS A 374 -6.28 24.04 21.87
N CYS A 375 -7.05 23.02 21.50
CA CYS A 375 -6.59 21.79 20.89
C CYS A 375 -7.07 21.66 19.44
N SER A 376 -6.26 21.02 18.61
CA SER A 376 -6.65 20.52 17.30
C SER A 376 -6.05 19.13 17.09
N THR A 377 -6.74 18.28 16.35
CA THR A 377 -6.29 16.91 16.05
C THR A 377 -6.31 16.67 14.55
N ILE A 378 -5.15 16.38 13.98
CA ILE A 378 -4.95 16.08 12.56
C ILE A 378 -4.84 14.56 12.41
N SER A 379 -5.66 13.97 11.54
CA SER A 379 -5.67 12.53 11.31
C SER A 379 -4.80 12.14 10.11
N PHE A 380 -3.91 11.16 10.30
CA PHE A 380 -3.14 10.54 9.23
C PHE A 380 -3.74 9.19 8.89
N ARG A 381 -4.23 9.06 7.65
CA ARG A 381 -4.82 7.84 7.13
C ARG A 381 -3.95 7.25 6.03
N HIS A 382 -3.60 5.99 6.18
CA HIS A 382 -2.95 5.18 5.16
C HIS A 382 -4.00 4.39 4.36
N ARG A 383 -3.78 4.24 3.05
CA ARG A 383 -4.75 3.54 2.18
C ARG A 383 -4.96 2.08 2.56
N VAL A 384 -3.91 1.39 3.03
CA VAL A 384 -3.99 0.01 3.52
C VAL A 384 -4.37 -0.06 4.99
N PHE A 385 -3.73 0.77 5.82
CA PHE A 385 -3.78 0.65 7.28
C PHE A 385 -4.75 1.62 7.93
N GLY A 386 -5.63 2.27 7.15
CA GLY A 386 -6.69 3.10 7.70
C GLY A 386 -6.12 4.25 8.53
N LEU A 387 -6.73 4.57 9.67
CA LEU A 387 -6.16 5.56 10.58
C LEU A 387 -4.88 5.01 11.24
N ILE A 388 -3.73 5.61 10.93
CA ILE A 388 -2.41 5.18 11.43
C ILE A 388 -1.83 6.11 12.49
N ALA A 389 -2.20 7.39 12.47
CA ALA A 389 -1.71 8.34 13.46
C ALA A 389 -2.67 9.52 13.68
N LEU A 390 -2.52 10.17 14.83
CA LEU A 390 -3.11 11.47 15.14
C LEU A 390 -2.00 12.41 15.57
N LEU A 391 -1.94 13.61 14.99
CA LEU A 391 -1.10 14.70 15.51
C LEU A 391 -2.00 15.71 16.24
N CYS A 392 -1.81 15.82 17.54
CA CYS A 392 -2.49 16.78 18.39
C CYS A 392 -1.62 18.02 18.56
N VAL A 393 -2.19 19.20 18.31
CA VAL A 393 -1.58 20.50 18.59
C VAL A 393 -2.35 21.14 19.73
N ASN A 394 -1.68 21.40 20.86
CA ASN A 394 -2.31 21.95 22.06
C ASN A 394 -1.63 23.25 22.45
N ILE A 395 -2.41 24.32 22.54
CA ILE A 395 -1.94 25.67 22.86
C ILE A 395 -2.46 26.03 24.24
N ASP A 396 -1.58 26.34 25.18
CA ASP A 396 -1.97 26.98 26.45
C ASP A 396 -2.27 28.46 26.17
N ILE A 397 -3.56 28.77 26.07
CA ILE A 397 -4.02 30.11 25.67
C ILE A 397 -3.84 31.15 26.77
N GLU A 398 -3.67 30.72 28.02
CA GLU A 398 -3.49 31.64 29.16
C GLU A 398 -2.09 32.28 29.10
N ARG A 399 -1.11 31.54 28.59
CA ARG A 399 0.27 32.05 28.39
C ARG A 399 0.44 32.97 27.17
N PHE A 400 -0.58 33.10 26.32
CA PHE A 400 -0.61 34.01 25.17
C PHE A 400 -1.43 35.28 25.40
N GLN A 401 -1.88 35.56 26.63
CA GLN A 401 -2.58 36.82 26.93
C GLN A 401 -1.65 38.03 26.73
N PRO A 402 -2.17 39.23 26.42
CA PRO A 402 -1.35 40.40 26.07
C PRO A 402 -0.30 40.82 27.12
N GLN A 403 -0.56 40.50 28.38
CA GLN A 403 0.34 40.78 29.51
C GLN A 403 1.25 39.58 29.85
N ALA A 404 1.06 38.44 29.18
CA ALA A 404 1.77 37.20 29.44
C ALA A 404 3.09 37.16 28.65
N PRO A 405 4.14 36.52 29.19
CA PRO A 405 5.44 36.42 28.55
C PRO A 405 5.40 35.83 27.12
N GLY A 406 4.37 35.03 26.80
CA GLY A 406 4.30 34.28 25.55
C GLY A 406 4.18 35.12 24.28
N VAL A 407 3.74 36.38 24.34
CA VAL A 407 3.68 37.24 23.13
C VAL A 407 5.07 37.74 22.73
N ALA A 408 5.89 38.14 23.71
CA ALA A 408 7.28 38.52 23.45
C ALA A 408 8.11 37.31 23.03
N SER A 409 7.95 36.17 23.72
CA SER A 409 8.58 34.91 23.35
C SER A 409 8.14 34.40 21.98
N LEU A 410 6.89 34.63 21.55
CA LEU A 410 6.41 34.31 20.20
C LEU A 410 7.16 35.08 19.13
N LEU A 411 7.31 36.39 19.29
CA LEU A 411 8.07 37.21 18.34
C LEU A 411 9.54 36.82 18.31
N GLU A 412 10.14 36.53 19.47
CA GLU A 412 11.53 36.08 19.57
C GLU A 412 11.71 34.69 18.94
N ALA A 413 10.88 33.71 19.26
CA ALA A 413 10.96 32.35 18.70
C ALA A 413 10.72 32.34 17.17
N LEU A 414 9.79 33.14 16.65
CA LEU A 414 9.54 33.25 15.21
C LEU A 414 10.69 33.93 14.44
N THR A 415 11.49 34.76 15.10
CA THR A 415 12.61 35.50 14.47
C THR A 415 13.98 34.87 14.74
N ARG A 416 14.08 34.02 15.77
CA ARG A 416 15.31 33.33 16.16
C ARG A 416 15.54 32.12 15.26
N VAL A 417 16.43 32.29 14.28
CA VAL A 417 16.95 31.15 13.51
C VAL A 417 18.25 30.67 14.15
N SER A 418 18.23 29.49 14.78
CA SER A 418 19.46 28.82 15.21
C SER A 418 19.86 27.78 14.17
N GLY A 419 20.87 28.08 13.36
CA GLY A 419 21.36 27.20 12.30
C GLY A 419 22.30 27.93 11.34
N GLU A 420 23.08 27.17 10.57
CA GLU A 420 23.82 27.74 9.43
C GLU A 420 22.83 28.24 8.38
N LEU A 421 23.19 29.34 7.71
CA LEU A 421 22.45 29.82 6.55
C LEU A 421 22.52 28.73 5.47
N VAL A 422 21.38 28.20 5.05
CA VAL A 422 21.30 27.19 3.98
C VAL A 422 20.97 27.92 2.68
N ASP A 423 21.88 27.84 1.70
CA ASP A 423 21.63 28.35 0.35
C ASP A 423 20.65 27.42 -0.38
N GLU A 424 19.37 27.79 -0.40
CA GLU A 424 18.32 27.13 -1.17
C GLU A 424 18.08 27.91 -2.48
N THR A 425 18.17 27.22 -3.63
CA THR A 425 17.92 27.83 -4.95
C THR A 425 16.50 27.48 -5.39
N PHE A 426 15.67 28.50 -5.62
CA PHE A 426 14.32 28.34 -6.15
C PHE A 426 14.37 28.55 -7.67
N PHE A 427 13.84 27.59 -8.44
CA PHE A 427 13.72 27.69 -9.89
C PHE A 427 12.30 28.12 -10.25
N ASP A 428 12.18 29.09 -11.16
CA ASP A 428 10.91 29.63 -11.67
C ASP A 428 10.14 28.64 -12.56
#